data_AF-A0A524LE13-F1
#
_entry.id   AF-A0A524LE13-F1
#
_cell.length_a   1.000
_cell.length_b   1.000
_cell.length_c   1.000
_cell.angle_alpha   90.00
_cell.angle_beta   90.00
_cell.angle_gamma   90.00
#
_symmetry.space_group_name_H-M   'P 1'
#
loop_
_entity.id
_entity.type
_entity.pdbx_description
1 polymer ?
#
loop_
_entity_poly.entity_id
_entity_poly.type
_entity_poly.pdbx_seq_one_letter_code
_entity_poly.pdbx_strand_id
1 'polypeptide(L)'
;MKRTSSILLLGLMLGLLLPTFAVAADNKMIMKGGGGGPPTSTTYEVEYYTGSTQDKWAVLIGISDYDGKANDLWNMHNDALEMRAILEDYGYNWAFAQDSAATKDNFEIMLNWL
;
A
#
# COMPACT_ATOMS: atom_id res chain seq x y z
N MET A 1 -35.00 9.51 -40.63
CA MET A 1 -34.34 8.49 -39.78
C MET A 1 -32.90 8.90 -39.41
N LYS A 2 -32.68 10.07 -38.78
CA LYS A 2 -31.33 10.56 -38.43
C LYS A 2 -31.10 10.80 -36.93
N ARG A 3 -32.13 10.61 -36.10
CA ARG A 3 -32.10 10.92 -34.65
C ARG A 3 -31.78 9.71 -33.75
N THR A 4 -31.82 8.50 -34.30
CA THR A 4 -31.59 7.25 -33.55
C THR A 4 -30.11 6.93 -33.36
N SER A 5 -29.23 7.34 -34.30
CA SER A 5 -27.79 7.07 -34.21
C SER A 5 -27.08 7.86 -33.10
N SER A 6 -27.55 9.08 -32.79
CA SER A 6 -26.93 9.93 -31.77
C SER A 6 -27.14 9.41 -30.35
N ILE A 7 -28.27 8.76 -30.09
CA ILE A 7 -28.60 8.16 -28.78
C ILE A 7 -27.76 6.90 -28.55
N LEU A 8 -27.54 6.11 -29.61
CA LEU A 8 -26.71 4.90 -29.55
C LEU A 8 -25.23 5.25 -29.31
N LEU A 9 -24.73 6.33 -29.94
CA LEU A 9 -23.36 6.80 -29.74
C LEU A 9 -23.13 7.34 -28.32
N LEU A 10 -24.12 8.06 -27.75
CA LEU A 10 -24.05 8.57 -26.39
C LEU A 10 -24.10 7.44 -25.36
N GLY A 11 -24.92 6.41 -25.58
CA GLY A 11 -24.96 5.21 -24.74
C GLY A 11 -23.65 4.42 -24.77
N LEU A 12 -23.00 4.32 -25.94
CA LEU A 12 -21.70 3.66 -26.07
C LEU A 12 -20.58 4.42 -25.35
N MET A 13 -20.59 5.76 -25.44
CA MET A 13 -19.62 6.64 -24.75
C MET A 13 -19.79 6.58 -23.23
N LEU A 14 -21.02 6.55 -22.72
CA LEU A 14 -21.29 6.34 -21.29
C LEU A 14 -20.86 4.93 -20.84
N GLY A 15 -21.11 3.89 -21.63
CA GLY A 15 -20.71 2.51 -21.31
C GLY A 15 -19.19 2.31 -21.22
N LEU A 16 -18.41 3.03 -22.02
CA LEU A 16 -16.93 3.00 -22.01
C LEU A 16 -16.30 3.77 -20.83
N LEU A 17 -17.04 4.69 -20.20
CA LEU A 17 -16.59 5.46 -19.03
C LEU A 17 -16.98 4.83 -17.68
N LEU A 18 -17.88 3.83 -17.68
CA LEU A 18 -18.28 3.12 -16.45
C LEU A 18 -17.20 2.25 -15.80
N PRO A 19 -16.27 1.56 -16.52
CA PRO A 19 -15.32 0.67 -15.86
C PRO A 19 -14.22 1.42 -15.10
N THR A 20 -14.01 2.73 -15.34
CA THR A 20 -13.00 3.53 -14.63
C THR A 20 -13.37 3.88 -13.19
N PHE A 21 -14.66 3.83 -12.81
CA PHE A 21 -15.09 4.15 -11.43
C PHE A 21 -15.33 2.91 -10.56
N ALA A 22 -15.45 1.73 -11.16
CA ALA A 22 -15.77 0.50 -10.42
C ALA A 22 -14.53 -0.19 -9.80
N VAL A 23 -13.31 0.14 -10.23
CA VAL A 23 -12.05 -0.39 -9.67
C VAL A 23 -11.48 0.56 -8.61
N ALA A 24 -12.35 1.12 -7.79
CA ALA A 24 -11.99 1.75 -6.51
C ALA A 24 -12.87 1.19 -5.38
N ALA A 25 -13.45 0.00 -5.59
CA ALA A 25 -14.17 -0.74 -4.57
C ALA A 25 -13.17 -1.21 -3.50
N ASP A 26 -12.99 -0.34 -2.52
CA ASP A 26 -12.98 -0.71 -1.11
C ASP A 26 -11.89 -1.70 -0.67
N ASN A 27 -10.61 -1.34 -0.85
CA ASN A 27 -9.59 -1.75 0.11
C ASN A 27 -9.69 -0.88 1.37
N LYS A 28 -10.87 -0.88 2.01
CA LYS A 28 -11.04 -0.23 3.31
C LYS A 28 -10.72 -1.26 4.38
N MET A 29 -9.42 -1.51 4.57
CA MET A 29 -8.99 -1.99 5.89
C MET A 29 -9.34 -0.87 6.87
N ILE A 30 -10.45 -1.04 7.59
CA ILE A 30 -10.80 -0.20 8.73
C ILE A 30 -9.81 -0.57 9.83
N MET A 31 -8.62 0.02 9.79
CA MET A 31 -7.72 0.03 10.93
C MET A 31 -8.27 1.08 11.88
N LYS A 32 -9.08 0.61 12.82
CA LYS A 32 -9.54 1.43 13.94
C LYS A 32 -8.41 1.47 14.98
N GLY A 33 -7.31 2.15 14.64
CA GLY A 33 -6.18 2.40 15.51
C GLY A 33 -6.15 3.88 15.89
N GLY A 34 -6.22 4.19 17.18
CA GLY A 34 -6.13 5.57 17.65
C GLY A 34 -4.71 6.10 17.46
N GLY A 35 -4.60 7.36 17.01
CA GLY A 35 -3.34 8.04 16.67
C GLY A 35 -2.13 7.62 17.51
N GLY A 36 -1.46 6.57 17.05
CA GLY A 36 -0.21 6.07 17.58
C GLY A 36 0.88 6.72 16.75
N GLY A 37 1.61 7.66 17.33
CA GLY A 37 2.88 8.07 16.73
C GLY A 37 3.79 6.85 16.59
N PRO A 38 4.82 6.92 15.71
CA PRO A 38 5.80 5.86 15.61
C PRO A 38 6.35 5.51 17.00
N PRO A 39 6.49 4.22 17.32
CA PRO A 39 6.95 3.77 18.61
C PRO A 39 8.34 4.34 18.91
N THR A 40 8.54 4.86 20.12
CA THR A 40 9.77 5.55 20.54
C THR A 40 10.95 4.60 20.84
N SER A 41 10.86 3.32 20.46
CA SER A 41 11.87 2.32 20.80
C SER A 41 13.05 2.38 19.83
N THR A 42 14.27 2.45 20.37
CA THR A 42 15.53 2.64 19.61
C THR A 42 16.18 1.33 19.16
N THR A 43 15.54 0.18 19.37
CA THR A 43 16.14 -1.15 19.09
C THR A 43 15.68 -1.80 17.80
N TYR A 44 14.73 -1.17 17.09
CA TYR A 44 14.10 -1.78 15.93
C TYR A 44 14.53 -1.01 14.68
N GLU A 45 15.14 -1.72 13.73
CA GLU A 45 15.52 -1.23 12.39
C GLU A 45 14.28 -1.00 11.50
N VAL A 46 13.21 -0.43 12.08
CA VAL A 46 11.98 -0.09 11.37
C VAL A 46 12.00 1.41 11.06
N GLU A 47 11.84 1.74 9.79
CA GLU A 47 11.72 3.12 9.34
C GLU A 47 10.25 3.55 9.30
N TYR A 48 10.00 4.82 9.62
CA TYR A 48 8.66 5.40 9.62
C TYR A 48 8.63 6.70 8.82
N TYR A 49 7.55 6.89 8.08
CA TYR A 49 7.21 8.13 7.42
C TYR A 49 5.81 8.56 7.81
N THR A 50 5.73 9.74 8.43
CA THR A 50 4.48 10.40 8.87
C THR A 50 4.31 11.77 8.23
N GLY A 51 4.93 12.01 7.08
CA GLY A 51 4.90 13.29 6.38
C GLY A 51 3.60 13.57 5.62
N SER A 52 2.76 12.56 5.40
CA SER A 52 1.49 12.74 4.69
C SER A 52 0.42 13.33 5.61
N THR A 53 -0.33 14.31 5.08
CA THR A 53 -1.51 14.87 5.73
C THR A 53 -2.78 14.06 5.47
N GLN A 54 -2.69 12.99 4.67
CA GLN A 54 -3.82 12.12 4.35
C GLN A 54 -3.92 10.97 5.36
N ASP A 55 -5.15 10.54 5.63
CA ASP A 55 -5.44 9.36 6.46
C ASP A 55 -5.31 8.07 5.63
N LYS A 56 -4.08 7.80 5.21
CA LYS A 56 -3.69 6.62 4.42
C LYS A 56 -2.44 6.03 5.04
N TRP A 57 -2.47 4.72 5.27
CA TRP A 57 -1.41 4.04 6.01
C TRP A 57 -1.01 2.76 5.31
N ALA A 58 0.29 2.47 5.33
CA ALA A 58 0.87 1.28 4.74
C ALA A 58 1.93 0.66 5.66
N VAL A 59 2.00 -0.65 5.63
CA VAL A 59 3.09 -1.43 6.21
C VAL A 59 3.79 -2.16 5.07
N LEU A 60 5.09 -1.92 4.94
CA LEU A 60 5.93 -2.50 3.91
C LEU A 60 6.99 -3.39 4.54
N ILE A 61 7.07 -4.62 4.03
CA ILE A 61 7.99 -5.64 4.51
C ILE A 61 8.68 -6.25 3.30
N GLY A 62 9.98 -6.03 3.16
CA GLY A 62 10.80 -6.64 2.11
C GLY A 62 11.74 -7.68 2.70
N ILE A 63 11.49 -8.97 2.49
CA ILE A 63 12.34 -10.06 3.01
C ILE A 63 12.96 -10.79 1.84
N SER A 64 14.29 -10.76 1.74
CA SER A 64 15.06 -11.53 0.75
C SER A 64 16.12 -12.44 1.39
N ASP A 65 16.26 -12.40 2.71
CA ASP A 65 17.31 -13.10 3.47
C ASP A 65 16.80 -14.28 4.31
N TYR A 66 15.61 -14.83 4.01
CA TYR A 66 15.08 -15.96 4.75
C TYR A 66 15.79 -17.27 4.43
N ASP A 67 15.92 -18.11 5.45
CA ASP A 67 16.65 -19.37 5.37
C ASP A 67 15.82 -20.43 4.59
N GLY A 68 15.97 -20.45 3.26
CA GLY A 68 15.29 -21.43 2.40
C GLY A 68 15.32 -21.10 0.90
N LYS A 69 15.97 -21.95 0.10
CA LYS A 69 16.13 -21.72 -1.36
C LYS A 69 14.98 -22.20 -2.25
N ALA A 70 14.03 -22.95 -1.69
CA ALA A 70 13.04 -23.67 -2.49
C ALA A 70 12.00 -22.75 -3.15
N ASN A 71 11.68 -21.63 -2.51
CA ASN A 71 10.70 -20.65 -2.98
C ASN A 71 11.25 -19.23 -2.82
N ASP A 72 12.54 -19.04 -3.08
CA ASP A 72 13.19 -17.75 -2.89
C ASP A 72 12.64 -16.73 -3.89
N LEU A 73 11.98 -15.69 -3.39
CA LEU A 73 11.52 -14.60 -4.23
C LEU A 73 12.72 -13.68 -4.47
N TRP A 74 13.21 -13.68 -5.71
CA TRP A 74 14.35 -12.84 -6.07
C TRP A 74 14.01 -11.36 -5.86
N ASN A 75 14.84 -10.69 -5.06
CA ASN A 75 14.94 -9.23 -4.99
C ASN A 75 13.76 -8.48 -4.32
N MET A 76 13.05 -9.12 -3.38
CA MET A 76 11.92 -8.50 -2.66
C MET A 76 12.30 -7.24 -1.88
N HIS A 77 13.56 -7.10 -1.49
CA HIS A 77 14.06 -5.90 -0.82
C HIS A 77 13.94 -4.65 -1.70
N ASN A 78 14.28 -4.77 -2.98
CA ASN A 78 14.20 -3.67 -3.95
C ASN A 78 12.74 -3.38 -4.33
N ASP A 79 11.91 -4.43 -4.50
CA ASP A 79 10.49 -4.25 -4.76
C ASP A 79 9.80 -3.48 -3.62
N ALA A 80 10.20 -3.75 -2.37
CA ALA A 80 9.67 -3.04 -1.21
C ALA A 80 10.16 -1.58 -1.15
N LEU A 81 11.41 -1.29 -1.54
CA LEU A 81 11.93 0.07 -1.67
C LEU A 81 11.21 0.88 -2.75
N GLU A 82 10.94 0.26 -3.91
CA GLU A 82 10.19 0.89 -4.99
C GLU A 82 8.74 1.16 -4.56
N MET A 83 8.09 0.17 -3.93
CA MET A 83 6.73 0.30 -3.44
C MET A 83 6.60 1.41 -2.40
N ARG A 84 7.61 1.58 -1.54
CA ARG A 84 7.67 2.68 -0.56
C ARG A 84 7.60 4.05 -1.24
N ALA A 85 8.43 4.25 -2.28
CA ALA A 85 8.45 5.50 -3.03
C ALA A 85 7.11 5.77 -3.74
N ILE A 86 6.50 4.74 -4.32
CA ILE A 86 5.17 4.84 -4.94
C ILE A 86 4.13 5.23 -3.89
N LEU A 87 4.09 4.56 -2.74
CA LEU A 87 3.07 4.82 -1.71
C LEU A 87 3.22 6.23 -1.11
N GLU A 88 4.45 6.71 -0.94
CA GLU A 88 4.70 8.08 -0.53
C GLU A 88 4.10 9.10 -1.52
N ASP A 89 4.33 8.92 -2.82
CA ASP A 89 3.76 9.77 -3.89
C ASP A 89 2.22 9.73 -3.89
N TYR A 90 1.64 8.58 -3.55
CA TYR A 90 0.18 8.39 -3.42
C TYR A 90 -0.39 8.93 -2.10
N GLY A 91 0.46 9.50 -1.24
CA GLY A 91 0.10 10.17 0.01
C GLY A 91 -0.11 9.23 1.18
N TYR A 92 0.55 8.07 1.21
CA TYR A 92 0.52 7.18 2.37
C TYR A 92 1.57 7.59 3.41
N ASN A 93 1.20 7.50 4.68
CA ASN A 93 2.15 7.30 5.77
C ASN A 93 2.57 5.83 5.76
N TRP A 94 3.84 5.53 6.03
CA TRP A 94 4.31 4.15 5.95
C TRP A 94 5.26 3.77 7.08
N ALA A 95 5.22 2.49 7.45
CA ALA A 95 6.26 1.83 8.24
C ALA A 95 6.94 0.79 7.36
N PHE A 96 8.26 0.71 7.43
CA PHE A 96 9.08 -0.08 6.53
C PHE A 96 10.11 -0.91 7.31
N ALA A 97 10.15 -2.21 7.04
CA ALA A 97 11.15 -3.12 7.56
C ALA A 97 11.71 -3.99 6.43
N GLN A 98 13.03 -4.22 6.47
CA GLN A 98 13.74 -4.97 5.44
C GLN A 98 14.60 -6.07 6.05
N ASP A 99 14.61 -7.26 5.44
CA ASP A 99 15.54 -8.36 5.72
C ASP A 99 15.64 -8.68 7.22
N SER A 100 16.80 -8.50 7.84
CA SER A 100 17.01 -8.72 9.28
C SER A 100 16.08 -7.92 10.19
N ALA A 101 15.57 -6.79 9.71
CA ALA A 101 14.58 -5.98 10.41
C ALA A 101 13.15 -6.53 10.28
N ALA A 102 12.88 -7.46 9.36
CA ALA A 102 11.59 -8.08 9.16
C ALA A 102 11.31 -9.20 10.19
N THR A 103 11.53 -8.89 11.47
CA THR A 103 11.28 -9.80 12.58
C THR A 103 9.81 -9.84 12.96
N LYS A 104 9.39 -10.93 13.62
CA LYS A 104 8.04 -11.07 14.16
C LYS A 104 7.65 -9.89 15.06
N ASP A 105 8.55 -9.48 15.94
CA ASP A 105 8.31 -8.39 16.88
C ASP A 105 8.13 -7.06 16.14
N ASN A 106 8.93 -6.81 15.10
CA ASN A 106 8.78 -5.62 14.26
C ASN A 106 7.46 -5.62 13.51
N PHE A 107 6.97 -6.76 13.04
CA PHE A 107 5.64 -6.81 12.41
C PHE A 107 4.53 -6.45 13.39
N GLU A 108 4.58 -6.97 14.61
CA GLU A 108 3.59 -6.64 15.65
C GLU A 108 3.63 -5.14 15.99
N ILE A 109 4.83 -4.57 16.11
CA ILE A 109 5.03 -3.14 16.36
C ILE A 109 4.49 -2.28 15.22
N MET A 110 4.79 -2.64 13.97
CA MET A 110 4.32 -1.94 12.77
C MET A 110 2.80 -2.02 12.62
N LEU A 111 2.20 -3.16 12.93
CA LEU A 111 0.74 -3.34 12.85
C LEU A 111 0.01 -2.59 13.98
N ASN A 112 0.59 -2.52 15.18
CA ASN A 112 0.04 -1.74 16.29
C ASN A 112 0.15 -0.22 16.09
N TRP A 113 1.00 0.22 15.15
CA TRP A 113 1.16 1.62 14.80
C TRP A 113 0.02 2.16 13.93
N LEU A 114 -0.64 1.28 13.15
CA LEU A 114 -1.77 1.61 12.28
C LEU A 114 -3.05 1.88 13.09
#